data_AF-A0A8H9H6U7-F1
#
_entry.id   AF-A0A8H9H6U7-F1
#
_cell.length_a   1.000
_cell.length_b   1.000
_cell.length_c   1.000
_cell.angle_alpha   90.00
_cell.angle_beta   90.00
_cell.angle_gamma   90.00
#
_symmetry.space_group_name_H-M   'P 1'
#
loop_
_entity.id
_entity.type
_entity.pdbx_description
1 polymer ?
#
loop_
_entity_poly.entity_id
_entity_poly.type
_entity_poly.pdbx_seq_one_letter_code
_entity_poly.pdbx_strand_id
1 'polypeptide(L)'
;MKENAFDRIELETNSLALMSQDAAWYWRGDEERVFTTVPAELAFLVGDLHKFQVLPDRGGWTWARLRMDASEWVLHSEFDWMREPHFDPPFEYIPADCAAELDLRPRSAEWIPEWMAAGIARQERHQAALARRRQRDRARRAAKRAEKEAKEAQQAEVADQEGDGSTPTR
;
A
#
# COMPACT_ATOMS: atom_id res chain seq x y z
N MET A 1 22.10 40.91 11.48
CA MET A 1 21.12 39.85 11.17
C MET A 1 21.84 38.51 11.32
N LYS A 2 21.85 37.88 12.51
CA LYS A 2 22.59 36.63 12.78
C LYS A 2 21.96 35.72 13.85
N GLU A 3 20.73 35.97 14.30
CA GLU A 3 20.12 35.16 15.37
C GLU A 3 19.38 33.90 14.88
N ASN A 4 19.15 33.77 13.57
CA ASN A 4 18.36 32.68 12.97
C ASN A 4 19.04 31.98 11.76
N ALA A 5 20.36 32.12 11.56
CA ALA A 5 21.04 31.44 10.46
C ALA A 5 21.30 29.97 10.82
N PHE A 6 20.89 29.04 9.95
CA PHE A 6 21.28 27.63 10.01
C PHE A 6 22.54 27.43 9.16
N ASP A 7 23.37 26.46 9.54
CA ASP A 7 24.58 26.12 8.78
C ASP A 7 24.30 25.02 7.75
N ARG A 8 23.37 24.12 8.08
CA ARG A 8 22.92 23.02 7.22
C ARG A 8 21.43 22.77 7.43
N ILE A 9 20.76 22.39 6.37
CA ILE A 9 19.43 21.76 6.41
C ILE A 9 19.47 20.45 5.64
N GLU A 10 18.80 19.44 6.17
CA GLU A 10 18.68 18.12 5.56
C GLU A 10 17.22 17.68 5.62
N LEU A 11 16.75 17.13 4.52
CA LEU A 11 15.45 16.52 4.36
C LEU A 11 15.67 15.08 3.92
N GLU A 12 15.18 14.12 4.70
CA GLU A 12 15.08 12.73 4.29
C GLU A 12 13.63 12.38 3.98
N THR A 13 13.44 11.63 2.90
CA THR A 13 12.13 11.15 2.47
C THR A 13 12.17 9.66 2.25
N ASN A 14 11.25 8.93 2.89
CA ASN A 14 10.96 7.54 2.59
C ASN A 14 9.66 7.49 1.78
N SER A 15 9.63 6.72 0.69
CA SER A 15 8.45 6.59 -0.16
C SER A 15 8.18 5.16 -0.59
N LEU A 16 6.90 4.77 -0.52
CA LEU A 16 6.41 3.50 -1.03
C LEU A 16 4.93 3.61 -1.38
N ALA A 17 4.57 3.21 -2.61
CA ALA A 17 3.23 3.36 -3.16
C ALA A 17 2.73 4.82 -3.02
N LEU A 18 1.61 5.02 -2.33
CA LEU A 18 1.04 6.33 -2.04
C LEU A 18 1.56 6.93 -0.72
N MET A 19 2.39 6.20 0.03
CA MET A 19 2.93 6.66 1.30
C MET A 19 4.26 7.40 1.08
N SER A 20 4.39 8.52 1.76
CA SER A 20 5.64 9.27 1.90
C SER A 20 5.76 9.72 3.34
N GLN A 21 6.96 9.69 3.89
CA GLN A 21 7.27 10.31 5.17
C GLN A 21 8.53 11.14 5.02
N ASP A 22 8.37 12.41 5.37
CA ASP A 22 9.41 13.43 5.27
C ASP A 22 9.87 13.81 6.67
N ALA A 23 11.18 13.84 6.86
CA ALA A 23 11.80 14.25 8.11
C ALA A 23 12.89 15.28 7.81
N ALA A 24 12.83 16.43 8.48
CA ALA A 24 13.82 17.48 8.30
C ALA A 24 14.58 17.76 9.59
N TRP A 25 15.87 18.05 9.42
CA TRP A 25 16.75 18.52 10.47
C TRP A 25 17.52 19.73 9.99
N TYR A 26 17.85 20.63 10.92
CA TYR A 26 18.80 21.71 10.66
C TYR A 26 19.88 21.73 11.74
N TRP A 27 21.01 22.36 11.40
CA TRP A 27 22.16 22.52 12.29
C TRP A 27 22.42 24.00 12.55
N ARG A 28 22.81 24.29 13.79
CA ARG A 28 23.41 25.57 14.20
C ARG A 28 24.71 25.23 14.94
N GLY A 29 25.85 25.40 14.27
CA GLY A 29 27.14 24.87 14.69
C GLY A 29 27.31 23.39 14.37
N ASP A 30 28.46 22.85 14.80
CA ASP A 30 28.94 21.54 14.35
C ASP A 30 28.33 20.33 15.09
N GLU A 31 27.65 20.52 16.23
CA GLU A 31 27.43 19.42 17.18
C GLU A 31 25.98 18.95 17.35
N GLU A 32 24.97 19.79 17.09
CA GLU A 32 23.56 19.40 17.34
C GLU A 32 22.66 19.57 16.11
N ARG A 33 21.96 18.48 15.77
CA ARG A 33 20.86 18.50 14.79
C ARG A 33 19.55 18.74 15.51
N VAL A 34 18.75 19.68 15.01
CA VAL A 34 17.42 19.97 15.54
C VAL A 34 16.38 19.49 14.54
N PHE A 35 15.47 18.64 14.99
CA PHE A 35 14.33 18.21 14.17
C PHE A 35 13.37 19.38 13.94
N THR A 36 12.81 19.47 12.74
CA THR A 36 11.82 20.48 12.39
C THR A 36 10.72 19.89 11.52
N THR A 37 9.51 20.46 11.64
CA THR A 37 8.39 20.08 10.80
C THR A 37 8.63 20.51 9.36
N VAL A 38 8.50 19.58 8.43
CA VAL A 38 8.56 19.88 6.99
C VAL A 38 7.31 20.67 6.60
N PRO A 39 7.45 21.89 6.04
CA PRO A 39 6.30 22.63 5.53
C PRO A 39 5.60 21.84 4.43
N ALA A 40 4.26 21.88 4.41
CA ALA A 40 3.47 21.10 3.45
C ALA A 40 3.84 21.37 1.99
N GLU A 41 4.13 22.63 1.64
CA GLU A 41 4.58 23.00 0.29
C GLU A 41 5.86 22.27 -0.11
N LEU A 42 6.83 22.16 0.79
CA LEU A 42 8.08 21.44 0.53
C LEU A 42 7.83 19.93 0.40
N ALA A 43 7.01 19.34 1.26
CA ALA A 43 6.62 17.93 1.18
C ALA A 43 5.94 17.61 -0.16
N PHE A 44 5.02 18.47 -0.62
CA PHE A 44 4.38 18.30 -1.93
C PHE A 44 5.35 18.43 -3.10
N LEU A 45 6.27 19.40 -3.06
CA LEU A 45 7.30 19.55 -4.09
C LEU A 45 8.22 18.32 -4.17
N VAL A 46 8.58 17.74 -3.03
CA VAL A 46 9.37 16.50 -2.98
C VAL A 46 8.57 15.32 -3.52
N GLY A 47 7.27 15.26 -3.24
CA GLY A 47 6.36 14.30 -3.85
C GLY A 47 6.24 14.44 -5.36
N ASP A 48 6.30 15.66 -5.91
CA ASP A 48 6.33 15.88 -7.35
C ASP A 48 7.70 15.52 -7.96
N LEU A 49 8.80 15.86 -7.27
CA LEU A 49 10.14 15.42 -7.65
C LEU A 49 10.22 13.89 -7.76
N HIS A 50 9.65 13.17 -6.79
CA HIS A 50 9.54 11.71 -6.82
C HIS A 50 8.88 11.22 -8.11
N LYS A 51 7.71 11.77 -8.44
CA LYS A 51 6.96 11.41 -9.66
C LYS A 51 7.77 11.67 -10.93
N PHE A 52 8.45 12.81 -11.01
CA PHE A 52 9.25 13.16 -12.18
C PHE A 52 10.52 12.31 -12.35
N GLN A 53 11.00 11.68 -11.28
CA GLN A 53 12.18 10.82 -11.29
C GLN A 53 11.86 9.32 -11.38
N VAL A 54 10.59 8.94 -11.59
CA VAL A 54 10.22 7.55 -11.84
C VAL A 54 10.87 7.09 -13.14
N LEU A 55 11.64 6.01 -13.06
CA LEU A 55 12.32 5.40 -14.21
C LEU A 55 11.50 4.20 -14.73
N PRO A 56 11.31 4.03 -16.05
CA PRO A 56 10.45 2.99 -16.61
C PRO A 56 10.75 1.55 -16.15
N ASP A 57 12.03 1.21 -15.97
CA ASP A 57 12.45 -0.15 -15.59
C ASP A 57 12.80 -0.30 -14.11
N ARG A 58 13.03 0.81 -13.40
CA ARG A 58 13.53 0.82 -12.01
C ARG A 58 12.51 1.34 -11.00
N GLY A 59 11.42 1.94 -11.46
CA GLY A 59 10.41 2.56 -10.63
C GLY A 59 10.88 3.87 -9.99
N GLY A 60 10.21 4.28 -8.90
CA GLY A 60 10.61 5.44 -8.10
C GLY A 60 11.67 5.10 -7.06
N TRP A 61 12.40 6.09 -6.55
CA TRP A 61 13.28 5.87 -5.40
C TRP A 61 12.44 5.59 -4.16
N THR A 62 12.96 4.76 -3.25
CA THR A 62 12.29 4.41 -1.97
C THR A 62 12.84 5.24 -0.81
N TRP A 63 14.02 5.82 -0.99
CA TRP A 63 14.63 6.76 -0.06
C TRP A 63 15.34 7.90 -0.80
N ALA A 64 15.25 9.11 -0.27
CA ALA A 64 16.00 10.26 -0.72
C ALA A 64 16.55 11.04 0.47
N ARG A 65 17.70 11.70 0.27
CA ARG A 65 18.24 12.71 1.16
C ARG A 65 18.63 13.94 0.36
N LEU A 66 18.08 15.09 0.75
CA LEU A 66 18.39 16.39 0.19
C LEU A 66 19.06 17.22 1.29
N ARG A 67 20.31 17.64 1.07
CA ARG A 67 21.10 18.41 2.04
C ARG A 67 21.59 19.70 1.39
N MET A 68 21.43 20.82 2.09
CA MET A 68 22.00 22.10 1.68
C MET A 68 22.82 22.69 2.82
N ASP A 69 24.08 23.06 2.52
CA ASP A 69 24.94 23.81 3.42
C ASP A 69 24.82 25.32 3.09
N ALA A 70 24.58 26.15 4.11
CA ALA A 70 24.29 27.58 3.96
C ALA A 70 25.53 28.42 3.57
N SER A 71 26.73 27.87 3.72
CA SER A 71 27.99 28.50 3.30
C SER A 71 28.19 28.43 1.79
N GLU A 72 27.84 27.30 1.18
CA GLU A 72 28.09 27.01 -0.24
C GLU A 72 26.85 27.23 -1.11
N TRP A 73 25.66 27.19 -0.51
CA TRP A 73 24.37 27.24 -1.23
C TRP A 73 24.22 26.16 -2.30
N VAL A 74 24.92 25.03 -2.11
CA VAL A 74 24.84 23.86 -2.97
C VAL A 74 23.86 22.86 -2.35
N LEU A 75 22.92 22.38 -3.17
CA LEU A 75 22.03 21.28 -2.81
C LEU A 75 22.67 19.95 -3.21
N HIS A 76 23.10 19.18 -2.22
CA HIS A 76 23.47 17.78 -2.36
C HIS A 76 22.20 16.91 -2.36
N SER A 77 22.15 15.94 -3.26
CA SER A 77 21.02 15.03 -3.38
C SER A 77 21.49 13.59 -3.52
N GLU A 78 20.90 12.71 -2.73
CA GLU A 78 21.13 11.27 -2.73
C GLU A 78 19.77 10.59 -2.90
N PHE A 79 19.70 9.56 -3.74
CA PHE A 79 18.49 8.81 -4.03
C PHE A 79 18.82 7.33 -4.10
N ASP A 80 18.00 6.50 -3.45
CA ASP A 80 18.14 5.04 -3.45
C ASP A 80 16.82 4.39 -3.88
N TRP A 81 16.89 3.50 -4.86
CA TRP A 81 15.75 2.76 -5.41
C TRP A 81 15.53 1.39 -4.78
N MET A 82 16.54 0.86 -4.08
CA MET A 82 16.58 -0.53 -3.62
C MET A 82 16.55 -0.63 -2.09
N ARG A 83 16.86 0.45 -1.38
CA ARG A 83 16.78 0.53 0.09
C ARG A 83 15.37 0.28 0.59
N GLU A 84 15.23 -0.54 1.63
CA GLU A 84 13.96 -0.71 2.33
C GLU A 84 13.58 0.61 3.03
N PRO A 85 12.40 1.18 2.75
CA PRO A 85 11.98 2.43 3.35
C PRO A 85 11.70 2.20 4.84
N HIS A 86 12.17 3.13 5.68
CA HIS A 86 11.88 3.13 7.10
C HIS A 86 10.85 4.20 7.41
N PHE A 87 9.74 3.80 8.01
CA PHE A 87 8.70 4.72 8.45
C PHE A 87 8.66 4.74 9.98
N ASP A 88 8.72 5.94 10.55
CA ASP A 88 8.57 6.14 11.98
C ASP A 88 7.11 5.91 12.41
N PRO A 89 6.87 5.33 13.61
CA PRO A 89 5.54 5.17 14.17
C PRO A 89 4.71 6.46 14.17
N PRO A 90 3.38 6.39 13.93
CA PRO A 90 2.57 5.18 13.82
C PRO A 90 2.52 4.58 12.40
N PHE A 91 3.35 5.06 11.48
CA PHE A 91 3.31 4.64 10.09
C PHE A 91 4.17 3.38 9.89
N GLU A 92 3.58 2.36 9.27
CA GLU A 92 4.26 1.15 8.82
C GLU A 92 3.63 0.75 7.48
N TYR A 93 4.45 0.38 6.50
CA TYR A 93 3.91 -0.11 5.24
C TYR A 93 3.48 -1.57 5.38
N ILE A 94 2.44 -1.95 4.64
CA ILE A 94 1.92 -3.30 4.63
C ILE A 94 2.31 -4.03 3.33
N PRO A 95 2.24 -5.37 3.28
CA PRO A 95 2.52 -6.13 2.05
C PRO A 95 1.76 -5.66 0.81
N ALA A 96 0.55 -5.10 1.00
CA ALA A 96 -0.23 -4.52 -0.09
C ALA A 96 0.44 -3.31 -0.74
N ASP A 97 1.20 -2.51 0.02
CA ASP A 97 1.91 -1.35 -0.49
C ASP A 97 3.05 -1.75 -1.42
N CYS A 98 3.74 -2.87 -1.16
CA CYS A 98 4.76 -3.39 -2.08
C CYS A 98 4.16 -3.77 -3.44
N ALA A 99 2.96 -4.37 -3.46
CA ALA A 99 2.27 -4.70 -4.71
C ALA A 99 1.75 -3.43 -5.41
N ALA A 100 1.16 -2.50 -4.65
CA ALA A 100 0.67 -1.24 -5.18
C ALA A 100 1.78 -0.34 -5.75
N GLU A 101 2.99 -0.37 -5.18
CA GLU A 101 4.16 0.32 -5.72
C GLU A 101 4.48 -0.17 -7.14
N LEU A 102 4.43 -1.48 -7.40
CA LEU A 102 4.66 -2.01 -8.75
C LEU A 102 3.55 -1.64 -9.74
N ASP A 103 2.31 -1.60 -9.29
CA ASP A 103 1.18 -1.17 -10.13
C ASP A 103 1.31 0.31 -10.54
N LEU A 104 1.77 1.16 -9.62
CA LEU A 104 1.94 2.60 -9.85
C LEU A 104 3.24 2.94 -10.60
N ARG A 105 4.32 2.25 -10.27
CA ARG A 105 5.70 2.52 -10.72
C ARG A 105 6.38 1.20 -11.07
N PRO A 106 6.11 0.67 -12.28
CA PRO A 106 6.60 -0.64 -12.69
C PRO A 106 8.12 -0.78 -12.55
N ARG A 107 8.57 -1.99 -12.20
CA ARG A 107 9.98 -2.36 -12.08
C ARG A 107 10.22 -3.67 -12.80
N SER A 108 11.36 -3.79 -13.49
CA SER A 108 11.83 -5.08 -14.01
C SER A 108 12.38 -5.93 -12.86
N ALA A 109 12.45 -7.25 -13.06
CA ALA A 109 12.74 -8.20 -11.98
C ALA A 109 14.10 -7.95 -11.27
N GLU A 110 15.10 -7.41 -11.97
CA GLU A 110 16.41 -7.06 -11.40
C GLU A 110 16.37 -5.83 -10.47
N TRP A 111 15.36 -4.96 -10.62
CA TRP A 111 15.16 -3.75 -9.81
C TRP A 111 14.11 -3.93 -8.70
N ILE A 112 13.69 -5.17 -8.45
CA ILE A 112 12.84 -5.51 -7.31
C ILE A 112 13.75 -5.98 -6.17
N PRO A 113 13.93 -5.20 -5.10
CA PRO A 113 14.72 -5.63 -3.96
C PRO A 113 14.03 -6.76 -3.20
N GLU A 114 14.83 -7.55 -2.45
CA GLU A 114 14.35 -8.77 -1.77
C GLU A 114 13.19 -8.49 -0.80
N TRP A 115 13.26 -7.40 -0.03
CA TRP A 115 12.20 -7.00 0.90
C TRP A 115 10.87 -6.73 0.17
N MET A 116 10.93 -6.10 -1.00
CA MET A 116 9.74 -5.78 -1.80
C MET A 116 9.15 -7.06 -2.40
N ALA A 117 10.00 -7.93 -2.96
CA ALA A 117 9.58 -9.25 -3.46
C ALA A 117 8.91 -10.09 -2.36
N ALA A 118 9.47 -10.10 -1.15
CA ALA A 118 8.89 -10.79 0.00
C ALA A 118 7.51 -10.20 0.39
N GLY A 119 7.37 -8.87 0.36
CA GLY A 119 6.09 -8.18 0.56
C GLY A 119 5.04 -8.56 -0.49
N ILE A 120 5.40 -8.55 -1.78
CA ILE A 120 4.52 -8.95 -2.88
C ILE A 120 4.05 -10.40 -2.71
N ALA A 121 4.96 -11.33 -2.46
CA ALA A 121 4.62 -12.73 -2.24
C ALA A 121 3.72 -12.94 -1.00
N ARG A 122 3.87 -12.13 0.05
CA ARG A 122 2.92 -12.13 1.19
C ARG A 122 1.54 -11.65 0.76
N GLN A 123 1.45 -10.59 -0.03
CA GLN A 123 0.19 -10.05 -0.51
C GLN A 123 -0.53 -11.02 -1.45
N GLU A 124 0.17 -11.66 -2.38
CA GLU A 124 -0.41 -12.67 -3.27
C GLU A 124 -1.03 -13.84 -2.50
N ARG A 125 -0.31 -14.35 -1.48
CA ARG A 125 -0.82 -15.40 -0.59
C ARG A 125 -2.07 -14.94 0.17
N HIS A 126 -2.08 -13.70 0.65
CA HIS A 126 -3.24 -13.11 1.31
C HIS A 126 -4.45 -13.05 0.36
N GLN A 127 -4.27 -12.56 -0.86
CA GLN A 127 -5.34 -12.49 -1.86
C GLN A 127 -5.86 -13.87 -2.26
N ALA A 128 -4.98 -14.84 -2.45
CA ALA A 128 -5.36 -16.23 -2.73
C ALA A 128 -6.18 -16.84 -1.57
N ALA A 129 -5.81 -16.56 -0.32
CA ALA A 129 -6.57 -17.01 0.85
C ALA A 129 -7.97 -16.38 0.90
N LEU A 130 -8.09 -15.08 0.63
CA LEU A 130 -9.37 -14.39 0.54
C LEU A 130 -10.25 -14.92 -0.60
N ALA A 131 -9.68 -15.19 -1.77
CA ALA A 131 -10.40 -15.78 -2.89
C ALA A 131 -10.97 -17.16 -2.55
N ARG A 132 -10.17 -18.03 -1.91
CA ARG A 132 -10.63 -19.34 -1.42
C ARG A 132 -11.76 -19.21 -0.41
N ARG A 133 -11.66 -18.25 0.52
CA ARG A 133 -12.74 -17.96 1.48
C ARG A 133 -14.03 -17.54 0.77
N ARG A 134 -13.94 -16.61 -0.17
CA ARG A 134 -15.09 -16.14 -0.97
C ARG A 134 -15.75 -17.28 -1.74
N GLN A 135 -14.96 -18.18 -2.32
CA GLN A 135 -15.48 -19.35 -3.03
C GLN A 135 -16.24 -20.30 -2.07
N ARG A 136 -15.68 -20.60 -0.89
CA ARG A 136 -16.38 -21.41 0.13
C ARG A 136 -17.67 -20.75 0.58
N ASP A 137 -17.67 -19.44 0.82
CA ASP A 137 -18.87 -18.71 1.24
C ASP A 137 -19.95 -18.71 0.15
N ARG A 138 -19.57 -18.60 -1.14
CA ARG A 138 -20.50 -18.73 -2.28
C ARG A 138 -21.07 -20.14 -2.37
N ALA A 139 -20.24 -21.17 -2.25
CA ALA A 139 -20.67 -22.58 -2.27
C ALA A 139 -21.64 -22.89 -1.12
N ARG A 140 -21.34 -22.43 0.11
CA ARG A 140 -22.24 -22.59 1.26
C ARG A 140 -23.60 -21.93 1.03
N ARG A 141 -23.62 -20.71 0.47
CA ARG A 141 -24.87 -20.00 0.16
C ARG A 141 -25.66 -20.68 -0.95
N ALA A 142 -24.98 -21.22 -1.97
CA ALA A 142 -25.62 -21.98 -3.04
C ALA A 142 -26.21 -23.30 -2.52
N ALA A 143 -25.46 -24.06 -1.73
CA ALA A 143 -25.94 -25.30 -1.11
C ALA A 143 -27.17 -25.06 -0.21
N LYS A 144 -27.16 -24.00 0.61
CA LYS A 144 -28.31 -23.64 1.45
C LYS A 144 -29.55 -23.28 0.63
N ARG A 145 -29.37 -22.61 -0.52
CA ARG A 145 -30.48 -22.30 -1.44
C ARG A 145 -31.02 -23.57 -2.09
N ALA A 146 -30.14 -24.41 -2.62
CA ALA A 146 -30.53 -25.70 -3.22
C ALA A 146 -31.24 -26.62 -2.22
N GLU A 147 -30.78 -26.68 -0.96
CA GLU A 147 -31.45 -27.44 0.09
C GLU A 147 -32.85 -26.89 0.39
N LYS A 148 -33.00 -25.55 0.42
CA LYS A 148 -34.31 -24.91 0.61
C LYS A 148 -35.25 -25.19 -0.57
N GLU A 149 -34.78 -25.00 -1.80
CA GLU A 149 -35.53 -25.29 -3.03
C GLU A 149 -35.93 -26.77 -3.11
N ALA A 150 -35.05 -27.69 -2.74
CA ALA A 150 -35.37 -29.12 -2.69
C ALA A 150 -36.44 -29.44 -1.64
N LYS A 151 -36.40 -28.80 -0.47
CA LYS A 151 -37.44 -28.95 0.56
C LYS A 151 -38.78 -28.37 0.09
N GLU A 152 -38.78 -27.22 -0.58
CA GLU A 152 -39.99 -26.60 -1.14
C GLU A 152 -40.58 -27.47 -2.27
N ALA A 153 -39.75 -28.02 -3.15
CA ALA A 153 -40.18 -28.95 -4.19
C ALA A 153 -40.80 -30.23 -3.60
N GLN A 154 -40.16 -30.83 -2.60
CA GLN A 154 -40.69 -32.00 -1.89
C GLN A 154 -42.03 -31.68 -1.20
N GLN A 155 -42.17 -30.51 -0.58
CA GLN A 155 -43.44 -30.09 0.04
C GLN A 155 -44.55 -29.87 -0.99
N ALA A 156 -44.23 -29.28 -2.15
CA ALA A 156 -45.19 -29.10 -3.23
C ALA A 156 -45.66 -30.44 -3.81
N GLU A 157 -44.76 -31.40 -3.98
CA GLU A 157 -45.07 -32.74 -4.50
C GLU A 157 -45.94 -33.55 -3.53
N VAL A 158 -45.69 -33.46 -2.22
CA VAL A 158 -46.56 -34.06 -1.18
C VAL A 158 -47.95 -33.41 -1.17
N ALA A 159 -48.05 -32.09 -1.32
CA ALA A 159 -49.33 -31.39 -1.35
C ALA A 159 -50.19 -31.74 -2.59
N ASP A 160 -49.56 -31.97 -3.75
CA ASP A 160 -50.26 -32.37 -4.98
C ASP A 160 -50.83 -33.80 -4.88
N GLN A 161 -50.08 -34.71 -4.24
CA GLN A 161 -50.52 -36.09 -3.99
C GLN A 161 -51.68 -36.19 -2.98
N GLU A 162 -51.79 -35.25 -2.02
CA GLU A 162 -52.92 -35.20 -1.09
C GLU A 162 -54.18 -34.55 -1.71
N GLY A 163 -54.05 -33.75 -2.78
CA GLY A 163 -55.14 -33.07 -3.47
C GLY A 163 -55.95 -33.95 -4.44
N ASP A 164 -55.33 -34.96 -5.06
CA ASP A 164 -55.96 -35.86 -6.05
C ASP A 164 -56.86 -36.96 -5.41
N GLY A 165 -56.80 -37.12 -4.08
CA GLY A 165 -57.58 -38.14 -3.35
C GLY A 165 -59.06 -37.81 -3.12
N SER A 166 -59.55 -36.63 -3.53
CA SER A 166 -60.94 -36.19 -3.27
C SER A 166 -61.73 -35.95 -4.55
N THR A 167 -61.99 -37.02 -5.31
CA THR A 167 -63.11 -37.01 -6.26
C THR A 167 -64.33 -37.63 -5.56
N PRO A 168 -65.40 -36.89 -5.23
CA PRO A 168 -66.60 -37.48 -4.64
C PRO A 168 -67.39 -38.17 -5.76
N THR A 169 -67.40 -39.49 -5.74
CA THR A 169 -68.26 -40.30 -6.61
C THR A 169 -69.73 -39.97 -6.33
N ARG A 170 -70.43 -39.55 -7.39
CA ARG A 170 -71.85 -39.19 -7.41
C ARG A 170 -72.76 -40.41 -7.36
#